data_AF-A0A6G9Z6M5-F1
#
_entry.id   AF-A0A6G9Z6M5-F1
#
_cell.length_a   1.000
_cell.length_b   1.000
_cell.length_c   1.000
_cell.angle_alpha   90.00
_cell.angle_beta   90.00
_cell.angle_gamma   90.00
#
_symmetry.space_group_name_H-M   'P 1'
#
loop_
_entity.id
_entity.type
_entity.pdbx_description
1 polymer ?
#
loop_
_entity_poly.entity_id
_entity_poly.type
_entity_poly.pdbx_seq_one_letter_code
_entity_poly.pdbx_strand_id
1 'polypeptide(L)'
;MITAEDIQEFKQTLNDLNLLLARDIRDAWNASMTLAPGRQARRQFWQMYPDVVGPHLASAGELTAAWYDSLGTPGTTYHASVPSLPTDEQLRSGAAWALNQGGGKQLGDANDSGAGHRPASNDSGAGHGPASQAGVDSAMARQAVLEAAIAAGATAEDAVAEAMAAQAPRTDAATERALTDAMFNAMLGVGQRQMANHSRNTVRQNALREPGARWVRYASANACAFCRMLATLGTWEGEGYYRSERTALVRRRDGERYHDYCRCIAVPVRPGRTYDEPPWMDAWRQEYKTASTLADSTDRKDLMKAYRALAAAAKQA
;
A
#
# COMPACT_ATOMS: atom_id res chain seq x y z
N MET A 1 -1.92 -26.11 -19.89
CA MET A 1 -1.98 -24.67 -20.22
C MET A 1 -2.72 -23.95 -19.10
N ILE A 2 -2.34 -22.74 -18.74
CA ILE A 2 -3.08 -21.89 -17.77
C ILE A 2 -3.90 -20.92 -18.59
N THR A 3 -5.22 -20.96 -18.39
CA THR A 3 -6.19 -20.27 -19.23
C THR A 3 -6.62 -18.93 -18.63
N ALA A 4 -7.27 -18.09 -19.43
CA ALA A 4 -7.91 -16.88 -18.92
C ALA A 4 -9.00 -17.19 -17.88
N GLU A 5 -9.68 -18.33 -18.00
CA GLU A 5 -10.73 -18.78 -17.07
C GLU A 5 -10.16 -19.07 -15.68
N ASP A 6 -9.09 -19.90 -15.60
CA ASP A 6 -8.40 -20.22 -14.33
C ASP A 6 -7.99 -18.94 -13.57
N ILE A 7 -7.57 -17.92 -14.32
CA ILE A 7 -7.11 -16.64 -13.79
C ILE A 7 -8.29 -15.78 -13.33
N GLN A 8 -9.41 -15.76 -14.06
CA GLN A 8 -10.58 -14.99 -13.63
C GLN A 8 -11.22 -15.58 -12.38
N GLU A 9 -11.32 -16.91 -12.29
CA GLU A 9 -11.86 -17.59 -11.12
C GLU A 9 -11.06 -17.22 -9.87
N PHE A 10 -9.73 -17.37 -9.92
CA PHE A 10 -8.85 -17.00 -8.81
C PHE A 10 -8.94 -15.50 -8.46
N LYS A 11 -9.02 -14.63 -9.47
CA LYS A 11 -9.22 -13.19 -9.24
C LYS A 11 -10.54 -12.87 -8.56
N GLN A 12 -11.62 -13.58 -8.90
CA GLN A 12 -12.91 -13.38 -8.25
C GLN A 12 -12.81 -13.75 -6.76
N THR A 13 -12.19 -14.88 -6.45
CA THR A 13 -11.94 -15.31 -5.06
C THR A 13 -11.14 -14.27 -4.27
N LEU A 14 -10.07 -13.70 -4.86
CA LEU A 14 -9.31 -12.62 -4.21
C LEU A 14 -10.13 -11.32 -4.07
N ASN A 15 -11.02 -11.02 -5.00
CA ASN A 15 -11.90 -9.85 -4.88
C ASN A 15 -12.93 -10.03 -3.76
N ASP A 16 -13.47 -11.24 -3.58
CA ASP A 16 -14.41 -11.54 -2.51
C ASP A 16 -13.72 -11.38 -1.13
N LEU A 17 -12.49 -11.89 -1.00
CA LEU A 17 -11.67 -11.64 0.20
C LEU A 17 -11.38 -10.14 0.41
N ASN A 18 -11.12 -9.40 -0.67
CA ASN A 18 -10.91 -7.96 -0.61
C ASN A 18 -12.15 -7.19 -0.11
N LEU A 19 -13.36 -7.67 -0.42
CA LEU A 19 -14.61 -7.09 0.08
C LEU A 19 -14.79 -7.36 1.58
N LEU A 20 -14.42 -8.55 2.06
CA LEU A 20 -14.41 -8.88 3.49
C LEU A 20 -13.41 -7.99 4.24
N LEU A 21 -12.19 -7.88 3.74
CA LEU A 21 -11.17 -6.97 4.28
C LEU A 21 -11.67 -5.51 4.34
N ALA A 22 -12.32 -5.04 3.29
CA ALA A 22 -12.83 -3.67 3.24
C ALA A 22 -13.93 -3.41 4.28
N ARG A 23 -14.79 -4.41 4.50
CA ARG A 23 -15.80 -4.38 5.56
C ARG A 23 -15.15 -4.34 6.94
N ASP A 24 -14.21 -5.24 7.22
CA ASP A 24 -13.61 -5.34 8.55
C ASP A 24 -12.78 -4.10 8.91
N ILE A 25 -12.05 -3.52 7.94
CA ILE A 25 -11.37 -2.23 8.11
C ILE A 25 -12.39 -1.13 8.45
N ARG A 26 -13.55 -1.11 7.81
CA ARG A 26 -14.61 -0.12 8.05
C ARG A 26 -15.25 -0.29 9.43
N ASP A 27 -15.57 -1.52 9.80
CA ASP A 27 -16.18 -1.82 11.10
C ASP A 27 -15.22 -1.43 12.23
N ALA A 28 -13.94 -1.76 12.08
CA ALA A 28 -12.88 -1.39 13.00
C ALA A 28 -12.70 0.16 13.05
N TRP A 29 -12.65 0.83 11.90
CA TRP A 29 -12.58 2.29 11.81
C TRP A 29 -13.72 2.95 12.58
N ASN A 30 -14.96 2.55 12.30
CA ASN A 30 -16.15 3.09 12.94
C ASN A 30 -16.15 2.85 14.46
N ALA A 31 -15.74 1.66 14.91
CA ALA A 31 -15.61 1.34 16.32
C ALA A 31 -14.61 2.27 17.02
N SER A 32 -13.44 2.50 16.42
CA SER A 32 -12.43 3.41 16.99
C SER A 32 -12.91 4.86 17.06
N MET A 33 -13.60 5.34 16.03
CA MET A 33 -14.14 6.69 16.00
C MET A 33 -15.32 6.89 16.97
N THR A 34 -15.98 5.81 17.38
CA THR A 34 -17.06 5.84 18.39
C THR A 34 -16.51 5.86 19.81
N LEU A 35 -15.43 5.12 20.06
CA LEU A 35 -14.89 4.92 21.40
C LEU A 35 -14.01 6.08 21.90
N ALA A 36 -13.49 6.90 20.99
CA ALA A 36 -12.54 7.95 21.34
C ALA A 36 -12.59 9.14 20.36
N PRO A 37 -12.25 10.36 20.82
CA PRO A 37 -12.13 11.51 19.93
C PRO A 37 -10.75 11.59 19.25
N GLY A 38 -10.74 12.10 18.02
CA GLY A 38 -9.56 12.67 17.37
C GLY A 38 -8.31 11.77 17.34
N ARG A 39 -7.27 12.13 18.11
CA ARG A 39 -5.98 11.39 18.12
C ARG A 39 -6.08 10.02 18.79
N GLN A 40 -6.92 9.89 19.81
CA GLN A 40 -7.04 8.65 20.57
C GLN A 40 -7.69 7.55 19.71
N ALA A 41 -8.74 7.89 18.94
CA ALA A 41 -9.32 6.97 17.95
C ALA A 41 -8.31 6.47 16.92
N ARG A 42 -7.49 7.38 16.39
CA ARG A 42 -6.45 7.04 15.40
C ARG A 42 -5.40 6.09 15.97
N ARG A 43 -4.96 6.33 17.21
CA ARG A 43 -4.01 5.45 17.91
C ARG A 43 -4.61 4.07 18.16
N GLN A 44 -5.86 4.01 18.61
CA GLN A 44 -6.56 2.75 18.82
C GLN A 44 -6.68 1.95 17.52
N PHE A 45 -7.10 2.60 16.43
CA PHE A 45 -7.17 1.96 15.12
C PHE A 45 -5.81 1.46 14.65
N TRP A 46 -4.75 2.25 14.83
CA TRP A 46 -3.39 1.84 14.51
C TRP A 46 -2.94 0.60 15.30
N GLN A 47 -3.31 0.50 16.58
CA GLN A 47 -2.96 -0.64 17.43
C GLN A 47 -3.60 -1.94 16.96
N MET A 48 -4.89 -1.91 16.64
CA MET A 48 -5.65 -3.10 16.21
C MET A 48 -5.49 -3.43 14.71
N TYR A 49 -4.84 -2.57 13.93
CA TYR A 49 -4.70 -2.76 12.48
C TYR A 49 -4.11 -4.13 12.09
N PRO A 50 -3.06 -4.67 12.75
CA PRO A 50 -2.56 -6.02 12.48
C PRO A 50 -3.62 -7.11 12.69
N ASP A 51 -4.42 -7.02 13.75
CA ASP A 51 -5.46 -8.01 14.05
C ASP A 51 -6.61 -7.98 13.04
N VAL A 52 -6.90 -6.80 12.49
CA VAL A 52 -7.92 -6.61 11.45
C VAL A 52 -7.44 -7.14 10.11
N VAL A 53 -6.18 -6.88 9.73
CA VAL A 53 -5.68 -7.13 8.37
C VAL A 53 -4.97 -8.49 8.24
N GLY A 54 -4.29 -8.94 9.30
CA GLY A 54 -3.51 -10.17 9.34
C GLY A 54 -4.25 -11.42 8.87
N PRO A 55 -5.48 -11.69 9.35
CA PRO A 55 -6.27 -12.83 8.89
C PRO A 55 -6.52 -12.84 7.38
N HIS A 56 -6.80 -11.67 6.77
CA HIS A 56 -7.00 -11.56 5.33
C HIS A 56 -5.72 -11.78 4.53
N LEU A 57 -4.56 -11.35 5.04
CA LEU A 57 -3.27 -11.67 4.42
C LEU A 57 -3.01 -13.18 4.46
N ALA A 58 -3.25 -13.82 5.61
CA ALA A 58 -3.06 -15.27 5.75
C ALA A 58 -3.95 -16.03 4.77
N SER A 59 -5.25 -15.71 4.73
CA SER A 59 -6.18 -16.33 3.78
C SER A 59 -5.79 -16.06 2.33
N ALA A 60 -5.33 -14.85 1.99
CA ALA A 60 -4.84 -14.56 0.64
C ALA A 60 -3.64 -15.44 0.27
N GLY A 61 -2.74 -15.69 1.21
CA GLY A 61 -1.60 -16.60 1.04
C GLY A 61 -2.04 -18.05 0.82
N GLU A 62 -2.92 -18.56 1.68
CA GLU A 62 -3.46 -19.92 1.61
C GLU A 62 -4.22 -20.18 0.31
N LEU A 63 -5.15 -19.28 -0.06
CA LEU A 63 -5.88 -19.34 -1.32
C LEU A 63 -4.93 -19.35 -2.52
N THR A 64 -3.85 -18.56 -2.45
CA THR A 64 -2.86 -18.51 -3.52
C THR A 64 -2.02 -19.78 -3.60
N ALA A 65 -1.63 -20.36 -2.47
CA ALA A 65 -0.90 -21.62 -2.43
C ALA A 65 -1.76 -22.78 -2.94
N ALA A 66 -3.03 -22.85 -2.52
CA ALA A 66 -3.99 -23.83 -3.02
C ALA A 66 -4.20 -23.70 -4.54
N TRP A 67 -4.35 -22.47 -5.04
CA TRP A 67 -4.45 -22.23 -6.48
C TRP A 67 -3.19 -22.66 -7.23
N TYR A 68 -2.00 -22.33 -6.71
CA TYR A 68 -0.72 -22.76 -7.28
C TYR A 68 -0.66 -24.29 -7.42
N ASP A 69 -1.06 -25.02 -6.38
CA ASP A 69 -1.09 -26.48 -6.38
C ASP A 69 -2.13 -27.04 -7.35
N SER A 70 -3.32 -26.42 -7.42
CA SER A 70 -4.42 -26.84 -8.29
C SER A 70 -4.07 -26.84 -9.78
N LEU A 71 -3.15 -25.96 -10.20
CA LEU A 71 -2.74 -25.88 -11.60
C LEU A 71 -2.02 -27.15 -12.07
N GLY A 72 -1.43 -27.91 -11.13
CA GLY A 72 -0.79 -29.20 -11.35
C GLY A 72 0.39 -29.18 -12.32
N THR A 73 1.36 -30.07 -12.12
CA THR A 73 2.44 -30.30 -13.09
C THR A 73 2.81 -31.78 -13.12
N PRO A 74 2.92 -32.40 -14.30
CA PRO A 74 3.42 -33.77 -14.40
C PRO A 74 4.85 -33.87 -13.84
N GLY A 75 5.09 -34.85 -12.97
CA GLY A 75 6.43 -35.20 -12.49
C GLY A 75 7.02 -34.27 -11.41
N THR A 76 6.26 -33.31 -10.89
CA THR A 76 6.66 -32.54 -9.70
C THR A 76 5.95 -33.07 -8.45
N THR A 77 6.68 -33.15 -7.34
CA THR A 77 6.13 -33.38 -6.00
C THR A 77 6.10 -32.08 -5.17
N TYR A 78 6.34 -30.94 -5.84
CA TYR A 78 6.38 -29.64 -5.17
C TYR A 78 4.97 -29.20 -4.77
N HIS A 79 4.86 -28.81 -3.50
CA HIS A 79 3.67 -28.20 -2.90
C HIS A 79 3.97 -26.77 -2.49
N ALA A 80 3.06 -25.86 -2.84
CA ALA A 80 3.21 -24.46 -2.53
C ALA A 80 3.14 -24.20 -1.02
N SER A 81 4.03 -23.35 -0.53
CA SER A 81 4.04 -22.89 0.85
C SER A 81 3.70 -21.40 0.95
N VAL A 82 3.00 -21.04 2.01
CA VAL A 82 2.63 -19.65 2.30
C VAL A 82 3.86 -18.93 2.91
N PRO A 83 4.25 -17.74 2.42
CA PRO A 83 5.27 -16.92 3.06
C PRO A 83 4.88 -16.54 4.49
N SER A 84 5.86 -16.24 5.33
CA SER A 84 5.57 -15.61 6.62
C SER A 84 4.81 -14.30 6.44
N LEU A 85 3.86 -14.03 7.33
CA LEU A 85 3.18 -12.74 7.36
C LEU A 85 4.19 -11.61 7.65
N PRO A 86 3.93 -10.38 7.16
CA PRO A 86 4.64 -9.20 7.63
C PRO A 86 4.50 -9.06 9.15
N THR A 87 5.50 -8.48 9.81
CA THR A 87 5.41 -8.19 11.24
C THR A 87 4.35 -7.13 11.54
N ASP A 88 3.83 -7.10 12.76
CA ASP A 88 2.92 -6.05 13.22
C ASP A 88 3.46 -4.65 12.94
N GLU A 89 4.76 -4.45 13.15
CA GLU A 89 5.45 -3.18 12.86
C GLU A 89 5.38 -2.84 11.37
N GLN A 90 5.64 -3.80 10.48
CA GLN A 90 5.52 -3.60 9.02
C GLN A 90 4.09 -3.27 8.61
N LEU A 91 3.10 -3.93 9.22
CA LEU A 91 1.68 -3.64 8.97
C LEU A 91 1.31 -2.22 9.44
N ARG A 92 1.72 -1.88 10.67
CA ARG A 92 1.48 -0.59 11.32
C ARG A 92 2.20 0.58 10.64
N SER A 93 3.35 0.36 10.00
CA SER A 93 4.05 1.40 9.24
C SER A 93 3.20 1.95 8.09
N GLY A 94 2.53 1.07 7.35
CA GLY A 94 1.57 1.47 6.31
C GLY A 94 0.36 2.22 6.89
N ALA A 95 -0.17 1.73 8.01
CA ALA A 95 -1.28 2.38 8.70
C ALA A 95 -0.92 3.80 9.19
N ALA A 96 0.28 3.97 9.77
CA ALA A 96 0.76 5.27 10.23
C ALA A 96 0.81 6.28 9.08
N TRP A 97 1.33 5.89 7.90
CA TRP A 97 1.33 6.75 6.72
C TRP A 97 -0.09 7.19 6.31
N ALA A 98 -1.05 6.26 6.32
CA ALA A 98 -2.43 6.55 5.94
C ALA A 98 -3.16 7.46 6.96
N LEU A 99 -2.89 7.26 8.25
CA LEU A 99 -3.45 8.11 9.32
C LEU A 99 -2.86 9.53 9.34
N ASN A 100 -1.71 9.74 8.70
CA ASN A 100 -1.05 11.04 8.60
C ASN A 100 -1.47 11.85 7.36
N GLN A 101 -2.34 11.31 6.48
CA GLN A 101 -2.86 12.05 5.31
C GLN A 101 -3.65 13.32 5.70
N GLY A 102 -4.06 13.45 6.97
CA GLY A 102 -4.79 14.60 7.50
C GLY A 102 -3.95 15.74 8.11
N GLY A 103 -2.63 15.78 7.91
CA GLY A 103 -1.78 16.93 8.31
C GLY A 103 -1.40 17.02 9.80
N GLY A 104 -1.65 15.97 10.60
CA GLY A 104 -1.19 15.89 11.99
C GLY A 104 0.29 15.46 12.10
N LYS A 105 0.96 15.84 13.20
CA LYS A 105 2.27 15.26 13.57
C LYS A 105 2.24 13.74 13.49
N GLN A 106 3.35 13.16 13.01
CA GLN A 106 3.53 11.74 12.73
C GLN A 106 3.12 10.86 13.92
N LEU A 107 2.07 10.06 13.76
CA LEU A 107 1.72 8.97 14.68
C LEU A 107 2.85 7.92 14.60
N GLY A 108 3.86 8.07 15.46
CA GLY A 108 5.07 7.24 15.48
C GLY A 108 6.17 7.73 16.43
N ASP A 109 6.15 9.00 16.83
CA ASP A 109 7.19 9.56 17.70
C ASP A 109 6.81 9.45 19.18
N ALA A 110 6.93 8.24 19.74
CA ALA A 110 7.09 8.04 21.17
C ALA A 110 8.13 6.93 21.37
N ASN A 111 9.41 7.33 21.30
CA ASN A 111 10.62 6.53 21.51
C ASN A 111 10.80 5.31 20.60
N ASP A 112 11.47 5.51 19.45
CA ASP A 112 12.40 4.48 18.97
C ASP A 112 13.69 5.12 18.43
N SER A 113 14.81 4.65 18.96
CA SER A 113 16.15 5.14 18.66
C SER A 113 16.74 4.24 17.57
N GLY A 114 16.42 4.48 16.30
CA GLY A 114 17.04 3.69 15.23
C GLY A 114 16.52 3.93 13.82
N ALA A 115 17.36 4.56 12.99
CA ALA A 115 17.39 4.41 11.53
C ALA A 115 16.23 4.99 10.68
N GLY A 116 16.16 6.32 10.64
CA GLY A 116 16.45 7.08 9.41
C GLY A 116 15.56 6.91 8.16
N HIS A 117 14.60 7.84 7.98
CA HIS A 117 14.46 8.57 6.71
C HIS A 117 13.64 9.85 6.90
N ARG A 118 14.30 11.01 6.86
CA ARG A 118 13.68 12.33 6.63
C ARG A 118 14.00 12.74 5.18
N PRO A 119 13.06 13.26 4.38
CA PRO A 119 13.44 14.01 3.20
C PRO A 119 13.83 15.43 3.60
N ALA A 120 14.93 15.88 2.99
CA ALA A 120 15.52 17.19 3.15
C ALA A 120 14.57 18.31 2.70
N SER A 121 14.51 19.39 3.48
CA SER A 121 14.19 20.73 3.00
C SER A 121 15.24 21.69 3.56
N ASN A 122 15.92 22.38 2.65
CA ASN A 122 17.00 23.33 2.92
C ASN A 122 16.51 24.58 3.68
N ASP A 123 17.35 24.97 4.63
CA ASP A 123 17.93 26.30 4.87
C ASP A 123 17.03 27.55 4.98
N SER A 124 17.00 28.14 6.18
CA SER A 124 17.32 29.57 6.37
C SER A 124 17.62 29.83 7.86
N GLY A 125 18.81 30.34 8.15
CA GLY A 125 19.17 30.82 9.48
C GLY A 125 18.34 32.02 9.94
N ALA A 126 18.03 32.07 11.23
CA ALA A 126 17.64 33.29 11.95
C ALA A 126 17.96 33.12 13.44
N GLY A 127 18.55 34.16 14.03
CA GLY A 127 19.09 34.17 15.39
C GLY A 127 18.03 34.10 16.49
N HIS A 128 18.49 33.72 17.69
CA HIS A 128 17.68 33.70 18.91
C HIS A 128 17.48 35.15 19.39
N GLY A 129 16.34 35.75 19.05
CA GLY A 129 15.83 36.95 19.72
C GLY A 129 15.11 36.61 21.03
N PRO A 130 14.96 37.56 21.97
CA PRO A 130 14.24 37.34 23.22
C PRO A 130 12.79 36.94 22.94
N ALA A 131 12.24 36.04 23.78
CA ALA A 131 10.85 35.62 23.68
C ALA A 131 9.92 36.85 23.72
N SER A 132 9.07 37.00 22.71
CA SER A 132 8.10 38.10 22.67
C SER A 132 7.11 37.98 23.82
N GLN A 133 6.58 39.10 24.30
CA GLN A 133 5.61 39.13 25.40
C GLN A 133 4.41 38.21 25.15
N ALA A 134 3.93 38.13 23.90
CA ALA A 134 2.89 37.20 23.49
C ALA A 134 3.26 35.71 23.67
N GLY A 135 4.54 35.36 23.55
CA GLY A 135 5.05 34.01 23.83
C GLY A 135 5.07 33.67 25.33
N VAL A 136 5.34 34.67 26.17
CA VAL A 136 5.30 34.53 27.64
C VAL A 136 3.85 34.38 28.13
N ASP A 137 2.93 35.19 27.59
CA ASP A 137 1.50 35.14 27.92
C ASP A 137 0.88 33.79 27.54
N SER A 138 1.31 33.21 26.40
CA SER A 138 0.88 31.88 25.95
C SER A 138 1.44 30.74 26.83
N ALA A 139 2.64 30.90 27.39
CA ALA A 139 3.23 29.91 28.30
C ALA A 139 2.53 29.91 29.67
N MET A 140 2.21 31.09 30.21
CA MET A 140 1.48 31.21 31.47
C MET A 140 0.04 30.69 31.36
N ALA A 141 -0.64 30.93 30.24
CA ALA A 141 -1.96 30.36 30.00
C ALA A 141 -1.95 28.82 29.93
N ARG A 142 -0.90 28.22 29.34
CA ARG A 142 -0.71 26.76 29.29
C ARG A 142 -0.45 26.18 30.67
N GLN A 143 0.37 26.85 31.48
CA GLN A 143 0.65 26.47 32.87
C GLN A 143 -0.65 26.44 33.69
N ALA A 144 -1.48 27.49 33.60
CA ALA A 144 -2.73 27.59 34.35
C ALA A 144 -3.77 26.51 33.97
N VAL A 145 -3.88 26.17 32.68
CA VAL A 145 -4.79 25.09 32.22
C VAL A 145 -4.31 23.72 32.72
N LEU A 146 -3.00 23.47 32.71
CA LEU A 146 -2.41 22.23 33.22
C LEU A 146 -2.64 22.08 34.73
N GLU A 147 -2.43 23.16 35.50
CA GLU A 147 -2.66 23.18 36.95
C GLU A 147 -4.13 22.95 37.31
N ALA A 148 -5.07 23.54 36.56
CA ALA A 148 -6.50 23.35 36.76
C ALA A 148 -6.96 21.90 36.45
N ALA A 149 -6.41 21.30 35.40
CA ALA A 149 -6.75 19.92 35.02
C ALA A 149 -6.18 18.88 36.00
N ILE A 150 -4.96 19.10 36.52
CA ILE A 150 -4.37 18.27 37.59
C ILE A 150 -5.19 18.40 38.89
N ALA A 151 -5.64 19.61 39.24
CA ALA A 151 -6.50 19.84 40.41
C ALA A 151 -7.87 19.14 40.27
N ALA A 152 -8.33 18.88 39.06
CA ALA A 152 -9.56 18.14 38.76
C ALA A 152 -9.39 16.61 38.69
N GLY A 153 -8.18 16.08 38.95
CA GLY A 153 -7.90 14.64 38.98
C GLY A 153 -7.62 14.00 37.62
N ALA A 154 -7.43 14.79 36.55
CA ALA A 154 -6.98 14.28 35.27
C ALA A 154 -5.49 13.88 35.34
N THR A 155 -5.09 12.85 34.60
CA THR A 155 -3.66 12.56 34.45
C THR A 155 -3.00 13.69 33.66
N ALA A 156 -1.71 13.95 33.88
CA ALA A 156 -0.97 14.97 33.13
C ALA A 156 -1.03 14.72 31.60
N GLU A 157 -1.15 13.46 31.15
CA GLU A 157 -1.31 13.11 29.74
C GLU A 157 -2.69 13.51 29.20
N ASP A 158 -3.76 13.30 29.97
CA ASP A 158 -5.12 13.68 29.60
C ASP A 158 -5.29 15.22 29.56
N ALA A 159 -4.75 15.90 30.56
CA ALA A 159 -4.76 17.37 30.67
C ALA A 159 -4.06 18.05 29.48
N VAL A 160 -2.89 17.52 29.08
CA VAL A 160 -2.15 18.02 27.91
C VAL A 160 -2.91 17.72 26.61
N ALA A 161 -3.54 16.54 26.50
CA ALA A 161 -4.33 16.19 25.32
C ALA A 161 -5.54 17.13 25.14
N GLU A 162 -6.23 17.45 26.24
CA GLU A 162 -7.39 18.35 26.26
C GLU A 162 -7.02 19.82 25.98
N ALA A 163 -5.94 20.33 26.60
CA ALA A 163 -5.43 21.67 26.34
C ALA A 163 -4.96 21.85 24.88
N MET A 164 -4.38 20.80 24.28
CA MET A 164 -4.00 20.80 22.87
C MET A 164 -5.22 20.73 21.94
N ALA A 165 -6.28 20.03 22.32
CA ALA A 165 -7.53 19.98 21.54
C ALA A 165 -8.25 21.33 21.55
N ALA A 166 -8.26 22.04 22.68
CA ALA A 166 -8.84 23.37 22.83
C ALA A 166 -8.13 24.47 22.00
N GLN A 167 -6.86 24.25 21.63
CA GLN A 167 -6.04 25.17 20.82
C GLN A 167 -5.95 24.79 19.34
N ALA A 168 -6.58 23.69 18.91
CA ALA A 168 -6.59 23.31 17.50
C ALA A 168 -7.40 24.36 16.71
N PRO A 169 -6.93 24.82 15.53
CA PRO A 169 -7.74 25.68 14.68
C PRO A 169 -9.07 24.98 14.40
N ARG A 170 -10.19 25.70 14.61
CA ARG A 170 -11.53 25.20 14.31
C ARG A 170 -11.64 24.96 12.80
N THR A 171 -11.36 23.74 12.37
CA THR A 171 -11.79 23.26 11.05
C THR A 171 -13.30 23.11 11.07
N ASP A 172 -13.98 23.51 10.01
CA ASP A 172 -15.42 23.23 9.93
C ASP A 172 -15.69 21.72 9.83
N ALA A 173 -16.92 21.32 10.16
CA ALA A 173 -17.32 19.91 10.17
C ALA A 173 -17.17 19.24 8.78
N ALA A 174 -17.25 20.02 7.70
CA ALA A 174 -17.07 19.52 6.34
C ALA A 174 -15.60 19.14 6.08
N THR A 175 -14.67 19.97 6.53
CA THR A 175 -13.22 19.73 6.46
C THR A 175 -12.83 18.52 7.32
N GLU A 176 -13.37 18.42 8.53
CA GLU A 176 -13.12 17.27 9.41
C GLU A 176 -13.62 15.95 8.81
N ARG A 177 -14.82 15.97 8.22
CA ARG A 177 -15.35 14.82 7.48
C ARG A 177 -14.46 14.45 6.30
N ALA A 178 -14.06 15.43 5.47
CA ALA A 178 -13.21 15.18 4.31
C ALA A 178 -11.84 14.59 4.69
N LEU A 179 -11.23 15.05 5.79
CA LEU A 179 -9.99 14.49 6.31
C LEU A 179 -10.17 13.05 6.80
N THR A 180 -11.27 12.78 7.52
CA THR A 180 -11.64 11.45 7.99
C THR A 180 -11.84 10.48 6.83
N ASP A 181 -12.55 10.90 5.78
CA ASP A 181 -12.76 10.12 4.56
C ASP A 181 -11.44 9.86 3.82
N ALA A 182 -10.57 10.87 3.71
CA ALA A 182 -9.27 10.72 3.07
C ALA A 182 -8.39 9.70 3.80
N MET A 183 -8.37 9.75 5.13
CA MET A 183 -7.65 8.81 5.96
C MET A 183 -8.20 7.38 5.83
N PHE A 184 -9.53 7.21 5.90
CA PHE A 184 -10.17 5.92 5.72
C PHE A 184 -9.84 5.33 4.34
N ASN A 185 -9.94 6.12 3.27
CA ASN A 185 -9.63 5.67 1.92
C ASN A 185 -8.15 5.29 1.77
N ALA A 186 -7.23 6.04 2.37
CA ALA A 186 -5.82 5.68 2.40
C ALA A 186 -5.60 4.36 3.16
N MET A 187 -6.24 4.18 4.32
CA MET A 187 -6.16 2.96 5.12
C MET A 187 -6.66 1.74 4.35
N LEU A 188 -7.81 1.87 3.71
CA LEU A 188 -8.37 0.83 2.85
C LEU A 188 -7.37 0.49 1.72
N GLY A 189 -6.81 1.49 1.06
CA GLY A 189 -5.78 1.30 0.03
C GLY A 189 -4.55 0.53 0.54
N VAL A 190 -4.08 0.82 1.76
CA VAL A 190 -2.97 0.08 2.40
C VAL A 190 -3.32 -1.37 2.64
N GLY A 191 -4.46 -1.67 3.26
CA GLY A 191 -4.87 -3.04 3.56
C GLY A 191 -5.00 -3.89 2.29
N GLN A 192 -5.71 -3.35 1.29
CA GLN A 192 -5.89 -4.03 0.00
C GLN A 192 -4.55 -4.30 -0.69
N ARG A 193 -3.62 -3.33 -0.64
CA ARG A 193 -2.27 -3.49 -1.19
C ARG A 193 -1.49 -4.58 -0.45
N GLN A 194 -1.50 -4.59 0.88
CA GLN A 194 -0.82 -5.59 1.70
C GLN A 194 -1.34 -7.00 1.42
N MET A 195 -2.67 -7.17 1.35
CA MET A 195 -3.31 -8.44 1.00
C MET A 195 -2.90 -8.93 -0.40
N ALA A 196 -3.04 -8.06 -1.41
CA ALA A 196 -2.67 -8.40 -2.78
C ALA A 196 -1.17 -8.70 -2.92
N ASN A 197 -0.31 -8.00 -2.17
CA ASN A 197 1.12 -8.26 -2.18
C ASN A 197 1.45 -9.60 -1.53
N HIS A 198 0.78 -9.98 -0.45
CA HIS A 198 0.98 -11.29 0.17
C HIS A 198 0.62 -12.44 -0.79
N SER A 199 -0.49 -12.32 -1.53
CA SER A 199 -0.82 -13.24 -2.63
C SER A 199 0.28 -13.28 -3.71
N ARG A 200 0.67 -12.11 -4.26
CA ARG A 200 1.73 -12.05 -5.29
C ARG A 200 3.06 -12.63 -4.81
N ASN A 201 3.39 -12.42 -3.54
CA ASN A 201 4.60 -12.96 -2.91
C ASN A 201 4.53 -14.47 -2.76
N THR A 202 3.36 -15.03 -2.49
CA THR A 202 3.15 -16.47 -2.44
C THR A 202 3.49 -17.10 -3.80
N VAL A 203 2.96 -16.58 -4.91
CA VAL A 203 3.35 -17.05 -6.26
C VAL A 203 4.85 -16.88 -6.50
N ARG A 204 5.38 -15.68 -6.21
CA ARG A 204 6.79 -15.35 -6.46
C ARG A 204 7.73 -16.29 -5.72
N GLN A 205 7.52 -16.50 -4.42
CA GLN A 205 8.41 -17.33 -3.61
C GLN A 205 8.31 -18.80 -4.02
N ASN A 206 7.12 -19.30 -4.34
CA ASN A 206 6.96 -20.68 -4.81
C ASN A 206 7.60 -20.88 -6.18
N ALA A 207 7.42 -19.95 -7.13
CA ALA A 207 8.10 -20.02 -8.42
C ALA A 207 9.64 -19.95 -8.33
N LEU A 208 10.19 -19.30 -7.30
CA LEU A 208 11.63 -19.30 -7.04
C LEU A 208 12.13 -20.62 -6.43
N ARG A 209 11.28 -21.32 -5.67
CA ARG A 209 11.62 -22.58 -4.99
C ARG A 209 11.39 -23.80 -5.88
N GLU A 210 10.36 -23.80 -6.72
CA GLU A 210 10.06 -24.92 -7.63
C GLU A 210 10.98 -24.89 -8.87
N PRO A 211 11.84 -25.91 -9.08
CA PRO A 211 12.74 -25.94 -10.23
C PRO A 211 12.00 -25.89 -11.57
N GLY A 212 12.35 -24.91 -12.41
CA GLY A 212 11.73 -24.73 -13.73
C GLY A 212 10.42 -23.94 -13.72
N ALA A 213 9.86 -23.65 -12.55
CA ALA A 213 8.70 -22.77 -12.44
C ALA A 213 9.10 -21.31 -12.74
N ARG A 214 8.12 -20.55 -13.22
CA ARG A 214 8.24 -19.13 -13.52
C ARG A 214 6.95 -18.44 -13.13
N TRP A 215 6.85 -17.13 -13.33
CA TRP A 215 5.58 -16.43 -13.17
C TRP A 215 5.44 -15.23 -14.11
N VAL A 216 4.22 -14.81 -14.36
CA VAL A 216 3.88 -13.61 -15.14
C VAL A 216 2.96 -12.69 -14.35
N ARG A 217 2.86 -11.43 -14.80
CA ARG A 217 1.87 -10.49 -14.29
C ARG A 217 0.66 -10.53 -15.19
N TYR A 218 -0.50 -10.79 -14.60
CA TYR A 218 -1.77 -10.65 -15.28
C TYR A 218 -2.45 -9.34 -14.86
N ALA A 219 -2.93 -8.58 -15.83
CA ALA A 219 -3.75 -7.40 -15.62
C ALA A 219 -5.01 -7.48 -16.49
N SER A 220 -6.15 -7.02 -15.95
CA SER A 220 -7.42 -6.97 -16.68
C SER A 220 -7.38 -5.97 -17.84
N ALA A 221 -8.21 -6.17 -18.86
CA ALA A 221 -8.25 -5.30 -20.05
C ALA A 221 -8.44 -3.79 -19.73
N ASN A 222 -9.10 -3.47 -18.61
CA ASN A 222 -9.32 -2.10 -18.13
C ASN A 222 -8.21 -1.58 -17.17
N ALA A 223 -7.05 -2.23 -17.12
CA ALA A 223 -5.97 -1.83 -16.23
C ALA A 223 -5.37 -0.47 -16.60
N CYS A 224 -4.86 0.25 -15.60
CA CYS A 224 -4.16 1.52 -15.83
C CYS A 224 -2.86 1.31 -16.63
N ALA A 225 -2.38 2.37 -17.31
CA ALA A 225 -1.16 2.32 -18.12
C ALA A 225 0.06 1.72 -17.40
N PHE A 226 0.20 1.97 -16.09
CA PHE A 226 1.25 1.36 -15.28
C PHE A 226 1.13 -0.17 -15.19
N CYS A 227 -0.07 -0.67 -14.92
CA CYS A 227 -0.32 -2.12 -14.85
C CYS A 227 -0.16 -2.79 -16.22
N ARG A 228 -0.60 -2.12 -17.29
CA ARG A 228 -0.41 -2.59 -18.68
C ARG A 228 1.08 -2.73 -19.02
N MET A 229 1.85 -1.68 -18.74
CA MET A 229 3.31 -1.68 -18.89
C MET A 229 3.96 -2.81 -18.08
N LEU A 230 3.57 -3.02 -16.82
CA LEU A 230 4.15 -4.11 -16.03
C LEU A 230 3.77 -5.51 -16.55
N ALA A 231 2.58 -5.68 -17.10
CA ALA A 231 2.15 -6.95 -17.69
C ALA A 231 2.98 -7.30 -18.94
N THR A 232 3.31 -6.32 -19.78
CA THR A 232 4.07 -6.54 -21.03
C THR A 232 5.54 -6.87 -20.80
N LEU A 233 6.14 -6.37 -19.72
CA LEU A 233 7.55 -6.66 -19.38
C LEU A 233 7.79 -8.13 -19.04
N GLY A 234 6.74 -8.85 -18.63
CA GLY A 234 6.83 -10.24 -18.19
C GLY A 234 6.74 -11.26 -19.31
N THR A 235 6.37 -10.88 -20.54
CA THR A 235 6.02 -11.81 -21.64
C THR A 235 6.74 -11.50 -22.96
N TRP A 236 7.77 -10.65 -22.94
CA TRP A 236 8.46 -10.22 -24.16
C TRP A 236 9.34 -11.32 -24.79
N GLU A 237 9.18 -11.55 -26.10
CA GLU A 237 10.03 -12.30 -27.05
C GLU A 237 10.77 -13.52 -26.49
N GLY A 238 10.07 -14.66 -26.35
CA GLY A 238 10.68 -16.00 -26.21
C GLY A 238 11.38 -16.31 -24.88
N GLU A 239 11.75 -15.29 -24.11
CA GLU A 239 12.36 -15.41 -22.78
C GLU A 239 11.44 -14.96 -21.63
N GLY A 240 10.30 -14.36 -21.99
CA GLY A 240 9.34 -13.64 -21.15
C GLY A 240 8.60 -14.49 -20.13
N TYR A 241 9.30 -14.85 -19.07
CA TYR A 241 8.72 -15.25 -17.80
C TYR A 241 9.67 -14.83 -16.69
N TYR A 242 9.15 -14.23 -15.62
CA TYR A 242 9.98 -13.80 -14.50
C TYR A 242 10.59 -15.02 -13.81
N ARG A 243 11.91 -15.21 -13.98
CA ARG A 243 12.69 -16.32 -13.40
C ARG A 243 13.45 -15.93 -12.14
N SER A 244 13.66 -14.64 -11.89
CA SER A 244 14.40 -14.17 -10.72
C SER A 244 13.93 -12.78 -10.26
N GLU A 245 14.19 -12.46 -9.00
CA GLU A 245 13.98 -11.12 -8.45
C GLU A 245 14.64 -10.03 -9.30
N ARG A 246 15.84 -10.30 -9.85
CA ARG A 246 16.59 -9.38 -10.73
C ARG A 246 15.88 -9.04 -12.05
N THR A 247 15.04 -9.94 -12.56
CA THR A 247 14.29 -9.75 -13.82
C THR A 247 12.86 -9.27 -13.56
N ALA A 248 12.32 -9.52 -12.37
CA ALA A 248 10.94 -9.17 -11.98
C ALA A 248 10.81 -7.88 -11.17
N LEU A 249 11.90 -7.49 -10.50
CA LEU A 249 12.05 -6.24 -9.80
C LEU A 249 12.99 -5.36 -10.63
N VAL A 250 12.44 -4.29 -11.19
CA VAL A 250 13.21 -3.10 -11.58
C VAL A 250 14.13 -2.74 -10.38
N ARG A 251 15.32 -2.17 -10.47
CA ARG A 251 16.10 -1.87 -9.24
C ARG A 251 15.71 -0.52 -8.63
N ARG A 252 15.57 -0.45 -7.30
CA ARG A 252 15.94 0.64 -6.34
C ARG A 252 15.68 0.15 -4.90
N ARG A 253 16.40 0.74 -3.93
CA ARG A 253 16.62 0.35 -2.52
C ARG A 253 15.36 0.19 -1.62
N ASP A 254 14.14 0.34 -2.12
CA ASP A 254 13.06 0.95 -1.31
C ASP A 254 11.75 0.11 -1.17
N GLY A 255 11.80 -1.23 -1.23
CA GLY A 255 10.62 -2.06 -0.91
C GLY A 255 9.50 -2.04 -1.96
N GLU A 256 8.40 -2.75 -1.69
CA GLU A 256 7.42 -3.23 -2.68
C GLU A 256 6.73 -2.13 -3.52
N ARG A 257 6.82 -2.24 -4.86
CA ARG A 257 6.43 -1.18 -5.82
C ARG A 257 5.05 -1.36 -6.43
N TYR A 258 4.10 -1.71 -5.57
CA TYR A 258 2.69 -1.69 -5.93
C TYR A 258 2.09 -0.42 -5.38
N HIS A 259 1.33 0.28 -6.21
CA HIS A 259 0.51 1.41 -5.74
C HIS A 259 -0.81 0.89 -5.16
N ASP A 260 -1.52 1.76 -4.47
CA ASP A 260 -2.85 1.50 -3.92
C ASP A 260 -3.82 1.21 -5.06
N TYR A 261 -4.81 0.35 -4.81
CA TYR A 261 -5.78 -0.06 -5.83
C TYR A 261 -5.19 -0.79 -7.05
N CYS A 262 -3.96 -1.31 -6.95
CA CYS A 262 -3.38 -2.14 -7.99
C CYS A 262 -4.08 -3.52 -8.05
N ARG A 263 -4.71 -3.82 -9.19
CA ARG A 263 -5.50 -5.05 -9.42
C ARG A 263 -4.77 -6.16 -10.17
N CYS A 264 -3.46 -6.01 -10.41
CA CYS A 264 -2.70 -7.07 -11.09
C CYS A 264 -2.52 -8.27 -10.16
N ILE A 265 -2.46 -9.48 -10.72
CA ILE A 265 -2.10 -10.68 -9.97
C ILE A 265 -0.83 -11.30 -10.55
N ALA A 266 -0.13 -12.08 -9.73
CA ALA A 266 0.96 -12.92 -10.20
C ALA A 266 0.35 -14.26 -10.62
N VAL A 267 0.70 -14.75 -11.81
CA VAL A 267 0.25 -16.05 -12.33
C VAL A 267 1.45 -16.99 -12.37
N PRO A 268 1.45 -18.11 -11.64
CA PRO A 268 2.52 -19.08 -11.69
C PRO A 268 2.46 -19.86 -12.99
N VAL A 269 3.61 -20.08 -13.60
CA VAL A 269 3.79 -20.93 -14.79
C VAL A 269 4.70 -22.07 -14.37
N ARG A 270 4.07 -23.14 -13.88
CA ARG A 270 4.74 -24.32 -13.34
C ARG A 270 5.46 -25.13 -14.43
N PRO A 271 6.41 -26.00 -14.09
CA PRO A 271 7.18 -26.76 -15.09
C PRO A 271 6.25 -27.53 -16.04
N GLY A 272 6.59 -27.53 -17.34
CA GLY A 272 5.78 -28.20 -18.37
C GLY A 272 4.43 -27.53 -18.67
N ARG A 273 4.06 -26.42 -18.00
CA ARG A 273 2.87 -25.63 -18.32
C ARG A 273 3.22 -24.44 -19.22
N THR A 274 2.24 -23.99 -19.97
CA THR A 274 2.26 -22.76 -20.77
C THR A 274 1.19 -21.80 -20.26
N TYR A 275 1.40 -20.50 -20.48
CA TYR A 275 0.44 -19.44 -20.20
C TYR A 275 -0.26 -19.01 -21.49
N ASP A 276 -1.59 -19.06 -21.50
CA ASP A 276 -2.40 -18.52 -22.60
C ASP A 276 -2.55 -17.01 -22.42
N GLU A 277 -1.84 -16.25 -23.25
CA GLU A 277 -1.76 -14.81 -23.10
C GLU A 277 -3.03 -14.13 -23.63
N PRO A 278 -3.62 -13.15 -22.91
CA PRO A 278 -4.81 -12.46 -23.38
C PRO A 278 -4.59 -11.70 -24.70
N PRO A 279 -5.61 -11.63 -25.57
CA PRO A 279 -5.47 -11.04 -26.91
C PRO A 279 -5.14 -9.55 -26.91
N TRP A 280 -5.41 -8.81 -25.83
CA TRP A 280 -5.08 -7.39 -25.72
C TRP A 280 -3.59 -7.12 -25.46
N MET A 281 -2.78 -8.14 -25.18
CA MET A 281 -1.38 -7.96 -24.84
C MET A 281 -0.53 -7.45 -26.01
N ASP A 282 -0.91 -7.78 -27.25
CA ASP A 282 -0.21 -7.27 -28.44
C ASP A 282 -0.35 -5.76 -28.58
N ALA A 283 -1.57 -5.25 -28.37
CA ALA A 283 -1.81 -3.81 -28.36
C ALA A 283 -1.00 -3.11 -27.26
N TRP A 284 -0.92 -3.69 -26.07
CA TRP A 284 -0.14 -3.11 -24.97
C TRP A 284 1.37 -3.18 -25.22
N ARG A 285 1.87 -4.25 -25.86
CA ARG A 285 3.27 -4.32 -26.31
C ARG A 285 3.58 -3.21 -27.29
N GLN A 286 2.66 -2.93 -28.21
CA GLN A 286 2.81 -1.83 -29.15
C GLN A 286 2.78 -0.47 -28.43
N GLU A 287 1.86 -0.26 -27.49
CA GLU A 287 1.86 0.95 -26.65
C GLU A 287 3.17 1.13 -25.88
N TYR A 288 3.73 0.04 -25.33
CA TYR A 288 5.02 0.07 -24.66
C TYR A 288 6.15 0.48 -25.61
N LYS A 289 6.22 -0.09 -26.83
CA LYS A 289 7.20 0.31 -27.85
C LYS A 289 7.10 1.79 -28.14
N THR A 290 5.88 2.28 -28.41
CA THR A 290 5.64 3.71 -28.70
C THR A 290 6.04 4.60 -27.52
N ALA A 291 5.68 4.22 -26.29
CA ALA A 291 6.05 4.98 -25.10
C ALA A 291 7.56 4.99 -24.86
N SER A 292 8.24 3.85 -25.06
CA SER A 292 9.69 3.74 -24.90
C SER A 292 10.44 4.56 -25.96
N THR A 293 10.00 4.52 -27.22
CA THR A 293 10.56 5.35 -28.30
C THR A 293 10.32 6.84 -28.04
N LEU A 294 9.12 7.23 -27.60
CA LEU A 294 8.81 8.63 -27.27
C LEU A 294 9.64 9.15 -26.08
N ALA A 295 9.92 8.28 -25.10
CA ALA A 295 10.69 8.63 -23.92
C ALA A 295 12.21 8.57 -24.15
N ASP A 296 12.67 7.91 -25.22
CA ASP A 296 14.06 7.46 -25.41
C ASP A 296 14.65 6.83 -24.13
N SER A 297 13.82 6.04 -23.44
CA SER A 297 14.11 5.54 -22.10
C SER A 297 13.33 4.27 -21.80
N THR A 298 13.90 3.44 -20.95
CA THR A 298 13.21 2.33 -20.28
C THR A 298 13.03 2.61 -18.78
N ASP A 299 13.41 3.81 -18.32
CA ASP A 299 13.12 4.25 -16.96
C ASP A 299 11.61 4.44 -16.81
N ARG A 300 11.10 3.93 -15.70
CA ARG A 300 9.67 3.88 -15.44
C ARG A 300 9.03 5.26 -15.33
N LYS A 301 9.73 6.25 -14.75
CA LYS A 301 9.16 7.60 -14.61
C LYS A 301 8.99 8.24 -15.98
N ASP A 302 9.97 8.04 -16.86
CA ASP A 302 9.95 8.54 -18.23
C ASP A 302 8.88 7.84 -19.06
N LEU A 303 8.80 6.51 -18.97
CA LEU A 303 7.74 5.72 -19.60
C LEU A 303 6.35 6.20 -19.15
N MET A 304 6.13 6.42 -17.85
CA MET A 304 4.83 6.89 -17.36
C MET A 304 4.51 8.33 -17.82
N LYS A 305 5.53 9.17 -18.03
CA LYS A 305 5.34 10.50 -18.65
C LYS A 305 4.93 10.34 -20.11
N ALA A 306 5.58 9.46 -20.87
CA ALA A 306 5.24 9.17 -22.25
C ALA A 306 3.83 8.57 -22.40
N TYR A 307 3.43 7.61 -21.57
CA TYR A 307 2.06 7.07 -21.55
C TYR A 307 1.00 8.16 -21.32
N ARG A 308 1.25 9.13 -20.43
CA ARG A 308 0.34 10.25 -20.21
C ARG A 308 0.25 11.16 -21.44
N ALA A 309 1.38 11.42 -22.11
CA ALA A 309 1.40 12.19 -23.34
C ALA A 309 0.60 11.51 -24.47
N LEU A 310 0.78 10.19 -24.64
CA LEU A 310 0.01 9.39 -25.61
C LEU A 310 -1.49 9.42 -25.31
N ALA A 311 -1.87 9.26 -24.05
CA ALA A 311 -3.27 9.34 -23.64
C ALA A 311 -3.89 10.74 -23.84
N ALA A 312 -3.10 11.80 -23.70
CA ALA A 312 -3.56 13.16 -23.96
C ALA A 312 -3.75 13.41 -25.47
N ALA A 313 -2.82 12.95 -26.31
CA ALA A 313 -2.92 13.06 -27.76
C ALA A 313 -4.13 12.29 -28.31
N ALA A 314 -4.40 11.09 -27.80
CA ALA A 314 -5.56 10.28 -28.21
C ALA A 314 -6.92 10.89 -27.86
N LYS A 315 -6.98 11.82 -26.89
CA LYS A 315 -8.22 12.55 -26.54
C LYS A 315 -8.48 13.76 -27.45
N GLN A 316 -7.49 14.17 -28.23
CA GLN A 316 -7.55 15.35 -29.11
C GLN A 316 -7.80 14.99 -30.58
N ALA A 317 -7.68 13.70 -30.92
CA ALA A 317 -8.01 13.13 -32.23
C ALA A 317 -9.46 12.66 -32.26
#